data_AF-A0A2S8F6P9-F1
#
_entry.id   AF-A0A2S8F6P9-F1
#
_cell.length_a   1.000
_cell.length_b   1.000
_cell.length_c   1.000
_cell.angle_alpha   90.00
_cell.angle_beta   90.00
_cell.angle_gamma   90.00
#
_symmetry.space_group_name_H-M   'P 1'
#
loop_
_entity.id
_entity.type
_entity.pdbx_description
1 polymer ?
#
loop_
_entity_poly.entity_id
_entity_poly.type
_entity_poly.pdbx_seq_one_letter_code
_entity_poly.pdbx_strand_id
1 'polypeptide(L)'
;MNEREIAPNPPSELPGRQLPTQIDATITTFLVMGIGILISIFGVAGLENPYQPGQALLTVGLGATLIVGQYVGFTRHNRVCLAVVNGILGAMTLMFMLLIFAVPPLFLLFFATSAVLLMMNWNHRRLIIAQERAGIPRPESAKITLRELLGAFVVLALILGPAKILRQMMDA
;
A
#
# COMPACT_ATOMS: atom_id res chain seq x y z
N MET A 1 -5.25 -45.35 -44.52
CA MET A 1 -4.07 -44.70 -43.89
C MET A 1 -4.62 -43.42 -43.28
N ASN A 2 -4.98 -43.47 -41.99
CA ASN A 2 -5.73 -42.38 -41.34
C ASN A 2 -4.76 -41.46 -40.62
N GLU A 3 -4.69 -40.20 -41.09
CA GLU A 3 -4.06 -39.10 -40.38
C GLU A 3 -4.90 -38.79 -39.14
N ARG A 4 -4.46 -39.29 -37.98
CA ARG A 4 -4.96 -38.79 -36.70
C ARG A 4 -4.31 -37.43 -36.48
N GLU A 5 -5.08 -36.39 -36.77
CA GLU A 5 -4.85 -35.03 -36.35
C GLU A 5 -4.77 -35.01 -34.81
N ILE A 6 -3.54 -34.98 -34.28
CA ILE A 6 -3.28 -34.80 -32.86
C ILE A 6 -3.54 -33.32 -32.59
N ALA A 7 -4.75 -33.00 -32.14
CA ALA A 7 -5.05 -31.70 -31.58
C ALA A 7 -4.05 -31.43 -30.43
N PRO A 8 -3.40 -30.25 -30.38
CA PRO A 8 -2.59 -29.88 -29.24
C PRO A 8 -3.50 -29.83 -28.00
N ASN A 9 -3.17 -30.62 -26.98
CA ASN A 9 -3.82 -30.53 -25.68
C ASN A 9 -3.88 -29.05 -25.24
N PRO A 10 -5.03 -28.53 -24.81
CA PRO A 10 -5.06 -27.23 -24.16
C PRO A 10 -4.10 -27.27 -22.96
N PRO A 11 -3.36 -26.19 -22.68
CA PRO A 11 -2.46 -26.15 -21.55
C PRO A 11 -3.27 -26.47 -20.29
N SER A 12 -2.88 -27.56 -19.64
CA SER A 12 -3.41 -27.98 -18.35
C SER A 12 -3.46 -26.77 -17.42
N GLU A 13 -4.67 -26.30 -17.16
CA GLU A 13 -4.95 -25.49 -15.99
C GLU A 13 -4.38 -26.27 -14.80
N LEU A 14 -3.34 -25.73 -14.16
CA LEU A 14 -2.88 -26.20 -12.85
C LEU A 14 -3.83 -25.59 -11.81
N PRO A 15 -4.86 -26.31 -11.34
CA PRO A 15 -5.78 -25.78 -10.35
C PRO A 15 -5.12 -26.05 -9.00
N GLY A 16 -4.43 -25.06 -8.43
CA GLY A 16 -3.91 -25.22 -7.07
C GLY A 16 -2.72 -24.38 -6.63
N ARG A 17 -2.12 -23.53 -7.48
CA ARG A 17 -0.88 -22.80 -7.11
C ARG A 17 -0.98 -21.27 -7.10
N GLN A 18 -2.19 -20.70 -6.98
CA GLN A 18 -2.38 -19.25 -6.94
C GLN A 18 -2.93 -18.70 -5.61
N LEU A 19 -3.25 -19.55 -4.61
CA LEU A 19 -3.84 -19.10 -3.34
C LEU A 19 -2.89 -18.37 -2.35
N PRO A 20 -1.62 -18.78 -2.13
CA PRO A 20 -0.82 -18.17 -1.06
C PRO A 20 -0.44 -16.72 -1.37
N THR A 21 -0.17 -16.40 -2.64
CA THR A 21 0.23 -15.06 -3.07
C THR A 21 -0.89 -14.02 -2.97
N GLN A 22 -2.16 -14.41 -3.14
CA GLN A 22 -3.29 -13.49 -3.02
C GLN A 22 -3.60 -13.13 -1.57
N ILE A 23 -3.48 -14.09 -0.65
CA ILE A 23 -3.69 -13.87 0.79
C ILE A 23 -2.61 -12.92 1.33
N ASP A 24 -1.34 -13.18 1.00
CA ASP A 24 -0.23 -12.31 1.39
C ASP A 24 -0.38 -10.89 0.84
N ALA A 25 -0.88 -10.74 -0.38
CA ALA A 25 -1.09 -9.43 -0.99
C ALA A 25 -2.26 -8.65 -0.41
N THR A 26 -3.31 -9.36 0.00
CA THR A 26 -4.43 -8.76 0.71
C THR A 26 -3.99 -8.26 2.08
N ILE A 27 -3.28 -9.10 2.85
CA ILE A 27 -2.74 -8.74 4.17
C ILE A 27 -1.77 -7.55 4.06
N THR A 28 -0.84 -7.60 3.11
CA THR A 28 0.13 -6.50 2.88
C THR A 28 -0.62 -5.20 2.57
N THR A 29 -1.65 -5.26 1.73
CA THR A 29 -2.45 -4.09 1.36
C THR A 29 -3.17 -3.50 2.56
N PHE A 30 -3.84 -4.32 3.38
CA PHE A 30 -4.50 -3.85 4.59
C PHE A 30 -3.51 -3.22 5.58
N LEU A 31 -2.35 -3.84 5.80
CA LEU A 31 -1.35 -3.32 6.73
C LEU A 31 -0.74 -2.00 6.25
N VAL A 32 -0.39 -1.89 4.97
CA VAL A 32 0.14 -0.64 4.40
C VAL A 32 -0.89 0.48 4.41
N MET A 33 -2.16 0.18 4.07
CA MET A 33 -3.25 1.13 4.19
C MET A 33 -3.47 1.54 5.66
N GLY A 34 -3.42 0.60 6.59
CA GLY A 34 -3.53 0.85 8.04
C GLY A 34 -2.45 1.80 8.55
N ILE A 35 -1.19 1.61 8.13
CA ILE A 35 -0.10 2.55 8.44
C ILE A 35 -0.39 3.93 7.86
N GLY A 36 -0.87 4.01 6.62
CA GLY A 36 -1.27 5.27 5.99
C GLY A 36 -2.39 5.99 6.75
N ILE A 37 -3.37 5.24 7.29
CA ILE A 37 -4.45 5.79 8.13
C ILE A 37 -3.87 6.37 9.42
N LEU A 38 -3.02 5.62 10.13
CA LEU A 38 -2.39 6.09 11.36
C LEU A 38 -1.58 7.36 11.13
N ILE A 39 -0.76 7.39 10.07
CA ILE A 39 0.01 8.59 9.68
C ILE A 39 -0.92 9.76 9.40
N SER A 40 -2.03 9.55 8.69
CA SER A 40 -3.00 10.59 8.39
C SER A 40 -3.65 11.15 9.66
N ILE A 41 -3.99 10.29 10.63
CA ILE A 41 -4.54 10.71 11.93
C ILE A 41 -3.53 11.57 12.69
N PHE A 42 -2.27 11.14 12.79
CA PHE A 42 -1.22 11.92 13.43
C PHE A 42 -0.98 13.27 12.72
N GLY A 43 -1.02 13.28 11.39
CA GLY A 43 -0.92 14.50 10.60
C GLY A 43 -2.08 15.46 10.87
N VAL A 44 -3.32 14.98 10.90
CA VAL A 44 -4.50 15.79 11.21
C VAL A 44 -4.44 16.34 12.64
N ALA A 45 -4.04 15.52 13.62
CA ALA A 45 -3.82 15.99 14.98
C ALA A 45 -2.76 17.09 15.04
N GLY A 46 -1.71 17.01 14.21
CA GLY A 46 -0.69 18.05 14.10
C GLY A 46 -1.17 19.36 13.45
N LEU A 47 -2.24 19.37 12.65
CA LEU A 47 -2.69 20.56 11.92
C LEU A 47 -3.22 21.68 12.83
N GLU A 48 -3.74 21.34 14.01
CA GLU A 48 -4.20 22.37 14.96
C GLU A 48 -3.07 22.87 15.87
N ASN A 49 -1.81 22.46 15.63
CA ASN A 49 -0.64 23.09 16.22
C ASN A 49 -0.19 24.28 15.34
N PRO A 50 -0.35 25.54 15.80
CA PRO A 50 -0.18 26.72 14.96
C PRO A 50 1.27 26.95 14.51
N TYR A 51 2.25 26.31 15.15
CA TYR A 51 3.65 26.56 14.88
C TYR A 51 4.19 25.83 13.64
N GLN A 52 3.57 24.73 13.20
CA GLN A 52 4.10 23.89 12.10
C GLN A 52 3.01 23.25 11.20
N PRO A 53 2.07 24.04 10.64
CA PRO A 53 0.98 23.49 9.83
C PRO A 53 1.46 22.82 8.53
N GLY A 54 2.58 23.27 7.96
CA GLY A 54 3.16 22.68 6.74
C GLY A 54 3.64 21.25 6.94
N GLN A 55 4.28 20.95 8.08
CA GLN A 55 4.73 19.59 8.39
C GLN A 55 3.55 18.64 8.59
N ALA A 56 2.52 19.11 9.31
CA ALA A 56 1.29 18.35 9.52
C ALA A 56 0.58 18.03 8.19
N LEU A 57 0.49 19.00 7.27
CA LEU A 57 -0.10 18.79 5.94
C LEU A 57 0.70 17.78 5.11
N LEU A 58 2.04 17.83 5.17
CA LEU A 58 2.90 16.83 4.52
C LEU A 58 2.67 15.43 5.09
N THR A 59 2.54 15.30 6.41
CA THR A 59 2.22 14.03 7.07
C THR A 59 0.88 13.47 6.59
N VAL A 60 -0.17 14.30 6.52
CA VAL A 60 -1.47 13.89 5.95
C VAL A 60 -1.34 13.46 4.50
N GLY A 61 -0.59 14.21 3.68
CA GLY A 61 -0.35 13.87 2.27
C GLY A 61 0.39 12.54 2.09
N LEU A 62 1.39 12.25 2.95
CA LEU A 62 2.09 10.96 2.96
C LEU A 62 1.16 9.81 3.33
N GLY A 63 0.35 9.97 4.37
CA GLY A 63 -0.64 8.98 4.78
C GLY A 63 -1.67 8.71 3.68
N ALA A 64 -2.21 9.76 3.06
CA ALA A 64 -3.12 9.66 1.92
C ALA A 64 -2.48 8.93 0.73
N THR A 65 -1.21 9.23 0.42
CA THR A 65 -0.48 8.59 -0.68
C THR A 65 -0.28 7.10 -0.42
N LEU A 66 -0.02 6.68 0.83
CA LEU A 66 0.06 5.26 1.19
C LEU A 66 -1.28 4.55 1.02
N ILE A 67 -2.39 5.16 1.46
CA ILE A 67 -3.73 4.57 1.34
C ILE A 67 -4.12 4.41 -0.13
N VAL A 68 -4.12 5.52 -0.88
CA VAL A 68 -4.59 5.54 -2.27
C VAL A 68 -3.61 4.82 -3.19
N GLY A 69 -2.30 5.05 -2.99
CA GLY A 69 -1.25 4.41 -3.78
C GLY A 69 -1.26 2.89 -3.61
N GLN A 70 -1.50 2.39 -2.40
CA GLN A 70 -1.59 0.94 -2.17
C GLN A 70 -2.88 0.38 -2.76
N TYR A 71 -4.02 1.04 -2.54
CA TYR A 71 -5.31 0.61 -3.09
C TYR A 71 -5.27 0.54 -4.62
N VAL A 72 -4.87 1.63 -5.29
CA VAL A 72 -4.78 1.70 -6.76
C VAL A 72 -3.68 0.76 -7.28
N GLY A 73 -2.53 0.73 -6.61
CA GLY A 73 -1.41 -0.12 -6.99
C GLY A 73 -1.78 -1.60 -7.01
N PHE A 74 -2.49 -2.07 -6.00
CA PHE A 74 -2.94 -3.46 -5.89
C PHE A 74 -4.15 -3.75 -6.80
N THR A 75 -5.25 -2.99 -6.66
CA THR A 75 -6.50 -3.29 -7.40
C THR A 75 -6.37 -3.11 -8.91
N ARG A 76 -5.61 -2.11 -9.37
CA ARG A 76 -5.43 -1.81 -10.80
C ARG A 76 -4.12 -2.34 -11.37
N HIS A 77 -3.32 -3.06 -10.58
CA HIS A 77 -1.99 -3.53 -10.97
C HIS A 77 -1.08 -2.40 -11.47
N ASN A 78 -1.20 -1.20 -10.88
CA ASN A 78 -0.42 -0.03 -11.29
C ASN A 78 0.97 -0.05 -10.65
N ARG A 79 1.98 -0.39 -11.44
CA ARG A 79 3.39 -0.46 -11.03
C ARG A 79 3.95 0.86 -10.50
N VAL A 80 3.46 2.01 -10.98
CA VAL A 80 3.94 3.33 -10.58
C VAL A 80 3.45 3.65 -9.18
N CYS A 81 2.17 3.43 -8.90
CA CYS A 81 1.61 3.60 -7.56
C CYS A 81 2.32 2.71 -6.53
N LEU A 82 2.55 1.43 -6.85
CA LEU A 82 3.32 0.53 -5.99
C LEU A 82 4.78 0.96 -5.82
N ALA A 83 5.40 1.56 -6.85
CA ALA A 83 6.75 2.10 -6.74
C ALA A 83 6.81 3.30 -5.78
N VAL A 84 5.83 4.20 -5.85
CA VAL A 84 5.71 5.34 -4.94
C VAL A 84 5.51 4.88 -3.50
N VAL A 85 4.60 3.93 -3.27
CA VAL A 85 4.38 3.35 -1.93
C VAL A 85 5.64 2.69 -1.39
N ASN A 86 6.34 1.91 -2.21
CA ASN A 86 7.63 1.32 -1.83
C ASN A 86 8.70 2.37 -1.54
N GLY A 87 8.71 3.49 -2.26
CA GLY A 87 9.59 4.62 -1.98
C GLY A 87 9.33 5.21 -0.59
N ILE A 88 8.06 5.44 -0.24
CA ILE A 88 7.66 5.95 1.08
C ILE A 88 8.00 4.94 2.18
N LEU A 89 7.66 3.66 2.01
CA LEU A 89 8.01 2.60 2.98
C LEU A 89 9.52 2.44 3.13
N GLY A 90 10.29 2.60 2.04
CA GLY A 90 11.75 2.58 2.07
C GLY A 90 12.33 3.74 2.88
N ALA A 91 11.84 4.97 2.65
CA ALA A 91 12.24 6.13 3.41
C ALA A 91 11.88 6.00 4.91
N MET A 92 10.68 5.50 5.22
CA MET A 92 10.27 5.22 6.61
C MET A 92 11.15 4.16 7.28
N THR A 93 11.46 3.08 6.57
CA THR A 93 12.33 2.01 7.08
C THR A 93 13.73 2.54 7.35
N LEU A 94 14.29 3.34 6.43
CA LEU A 94 15.59 3.99 6.64
C LEU A 94 15.56 4.93 7.84
N MET A 95 14.50 5.74 7.98
CA MET A 95 14.32 6.64 9.12
C MET A 95 14.27 5.87 10.44
N PHE A 96 13.50 4.78 10.53
CA PHE A 96 13.45 3.95 11.73
C PHE A 96 14.78 3.27 12.02
N MET A 97 15.51 2.83 10.99
CA MET A 97 16.87 2.30 11.15
C MET A 97 17.80 3.30 11.82
N LEU A 98 17.75 4.58 11.40
CA LEU A 98 18.55 5.64 12.01
C LEU A 98 18.11 5.93 13.46
N LEU A 99 16.81 5.84 13.75
CA LEU A 99 16.27 6.08 15.09
C LEU A 99 16.55 4.94 16.09
N ILE A 100 16.84 3.72 15.63
CA ILE A 100 17.27 2.60 16.49
C ILE A 100 18.52 2.99 17.29
N PHE A 101 19.44 3.77 16.73
CA PHE A 101 20.65 4.20 17.44
C PHE A 101 20.35 5.13 18.62
N ALA A 102 19.22 5.85 18.59
CA ALA A 102 18.80 6.74 19.66
C ALA A 102 17.98 6.01 20.74
N VAL A 103 16.98 5.22 20.34
CA VAL A 103 16.09 4.50 21.26
C VAL A 103 15.82 3.08 20.74
N PRO A 104 16.69 2.10 21.05
CA PRO A 104 16.68 0.80 20.38
C PRO A 104 15.38 -0.02 20.51
N PRO A 105 14.79 -0.23 21.71
CA PRO A 105 13.72 -1.22 21.84
C PRO A 105 12.42 -0.81 21.15
N LEU A 106 12.10 0.49 21.13
CA LEU A 106 10.87 0.99 20.53
C LEU A 106 10.94 0.95 19.00
N PHE A 107 12.02 1.45 18.42
CA PHE A 107 12.13 1.63 16.96
C PHE A 107 12.50 0.34 16.22
N LEU A 108 13.03 -0.67 16.90
CA LEU A 108 13.34 -1.96 16.29
C LEU A 108 12.08 -2.68 15.79
N LEU A 109 10.98 -2.62 16.54
CA LEU A 109 9.69 -3.17 16.12
C LEU A 109 9.15 -2.44 14.87
N PHE A 110 9.19 -1.10 14.87
CA PHE A 110 8.72 -0.29 13.74
C PHE A 110 9.57 -0.54 12.49
N PHE A 111 10.89 -0.61 12.64
CA PHE A 111 11.81 -0.97 11.55
C PHE A 111 11.53 -2.36 11.00
N ALA A 112 11.43 -3.38 11.87
CA ALA A 112 11.17 -4.75 11.44
C ALA A 112 9.84 -4.85 10.69
N THR A 113 8.79 -4.20 11.21
CA THR A 113 7.46 -4.19 10.58
C THR A 113 7.50 -3.49 9.22
N SER A 114 8.11 -2.29 9.14
CA SER A 114 8.18 -1.55 7.88
C SER A 114 9.06 -2.25 6.84
N ALA A 115 10.15 -2.88 7.26
CA ALA A 115 11.04 -3.65 6.38
C ALA A 115 10.33 -4.88 5.80
N VAL A 116 9.57 -5.62 6.62
CA VAL A 116 8.77 -6.77 6.16
C VAL A 116 7.72 -6.30 5.15
N LEU A 117 6.97 -5.24 5.45
CA LEU A 117 5.96 -4.71 4.54
C LEU A 117 6.57 -4.22 3.22
N LEU A 118 7.73 -3.55 3.29
CA LEU A 118 8.47 -3.15 2.10
C LEU A 118 8.87 -4.36 1.26
N MET A 119 9.40 -5.41 1.87
CA MET A 119 9.79 -6.64 1.17
C MET A 119 8.59 -7.32 0.51
N MET A 120 7.48 -7.47 1.23
CA MET A 120 6.25 -8.07 0.70
C MET A 120 5.69 -7.24 -0.47
N ASN A 121 5.62 -5.91 -0.32
CA ASN A 121 5.10 -5.03 -1.36
C ASN A 121 6.03 -4.94 -2.58
N TRP A 122 7.34 -5.11 -2.38
CA TRP A 122 8.31 -5.25 -3.46
C TRP A 122 8.13 -6.56 -4.23
N ASN A 123 7.87 -7.65 -3.55
CA ASN A 123 7.56 -8.94 -4.17
C ASN A 123 6.30 -8.85 -5.03
N HIS A 124 5.24 -8.19 -4.55
CA HIS A 124 4.03 -7.97 -5.35
C HIS A 124 4.29 -7.14 -6.60
N ARG A 125 5.07 -6.07 -6.49
CA ARG A 125 5.50 -5.29 -7.65
C ARG A 125 6.28 -6.15 -8.66
N ARG A 126 7.18 -7.03 -8.20
CA ARG A 126 7.91 -7.96 -9.08
C ARG A 126 7.00 -8.96 -9.77
N LEU A 127 5.99 -9.49 -9.07
CA LEU A 127 5.00 -10.41 -9.64
C LEU A 127 4.18 -9.73 -10.74
N ILE A 128 3.67 -8.52 -10.49
CA ILE A 128 2.99 -7.71 -11.52
C ILE A 128 3.94 -7.44 -12.68
N ILE A 129 5.24 -7.21 -12.40
CA ILE A 129 6.21 -7.01 -13.48
C ILE A 129 6.35 -8.25 -14.36
N ALA A 130 6.47 -9.42 -13.75
CA ALA A 130 6.58 -10.69 -14.45
C ALA A 130 5.31 -11.02 -15.25
N GLN A 131 4.12 -10.76 -14.69
CA GLN A 131 2.84 -11.02 -15.35
C GLN A 131 2.68 -10.21 -16.66
N GLU A 132 3.05 -8.93 -16.67
CA GLU A 132 2.94 -8.16 -17.92
C GLU A 132 4.02 -8.57 -18.94
N ARG A 133 5.21 -9.01 -18.49
CA ARG A 133 6.23 -9.57 -19.40
C ARG A 133 5.77 -10.88 -20.02
N ALA A 134 4.97 -11.65 -19.30
CA ALA A 134 4.35 -12.88 -19.78
C ALA A 134 3.13 -12.63 -20.68
N GLY A 135 2.77 -11.37 -20.96
CA GLY A 135 1.65 -11.02 -21.84
C GLY A 135 0.27 -11.31 -21.24
N ILE A 136 0.17 -11.55 -19.93
CA ILE A 136 -1.12 -11.74 -19.26
C ILE A 136 -1.90 -10.41 -19.37
N PRO A 137 -3.11 -10.41 -19.95
CA PRO A 137 -3.87 -9.19 -20.14
C PRO A 137 -4.10 -8.50 -18.80
N ARG A 138 -3.68 -7.23 -18.72
CA ARG A 138 -3.95 -6.39 -17.55
C ARG A 138 -5.47 -6.21 -17.43
N PRO A 139 -6.04 -6.12 -16.22
CA PRO A 139 -7.43 -5.70 -16.09
C PRO A 139 -7.60 -4.36 -16.81
N GLU A 140 -8.69 -4.20 -17.59
CA GLU A 140 -9.04 -3.03 -18.43
C GLU A 140 -9.04 -1.66 -17.72
N SER A 141 -8.77 -1.67 -16.41
CA SER A 141 -8.96 -0.56 -15.50
C SER A 141 -7.66 0.07 -14.97
N ALA A 142 -6.57 0.00 -15.72
CA ALA A 142 -5.31 0.67 -15.37
C ALA A 142 -5.40 2.22 -15.29
N LYS A 143 -6.54 2.81 -15.67
CA LYS A 143 -6.81 4.26 -15.58
C LYS A 143 -7.48 4.59 -14.25
N ILE A 144 -6.91 5.52 -13.49
CA ILE A 144 -7.51 6.06 -12.26
C ILE A 144 -8.82 6.76 -12.63
N THR A 145 -9.94 6.29 -12.07
CA THR A 145 -11.25 6.89 -12.33
C THR A 145 -11.55 8.01 -11.34
N LEU A 146 -12.34 9.02 -11.76
CA LEU A 146 -12.78 10.11 -10.88
C LEU A 146 -13.53 9.59 -9.64
N ARG A 147 -14.27 8.48 -9.79
CA ARG A 147 -14.97 7.79 -8.69
C ARG A 147 -14.01 7.28 -7.62
N GLU A 148 -12.84 6.79 -7.99
CA GLU A 148 -11.81 6.34 -7.03
C GLU A 148 -11.14 7.52 -6.33
N LEU A 149 -10.93 8.63 -7.06
CA LEU A 149 -10.42 9.86 -6.47
C LEU A 149 -11.40 10.41 -5.42
N LEU A 150 -12.70 10.42 -5.74
CA LEU A 150 -13.78 10.76 -4.81
C LEU A 150 -13.85 9.78 -3.65
N GLY A 151 -13.72 8.47 -3.91
CA GLY A 151 -13.67 7.45 -2.85
C GLY A 151 -12.50 7.67 -1.90
N ALA A 152 -11.32 8.02 -2.42
CA ALA A 152 -10.16 8.39 -1.61
C ALA A 152 -10.42 9.62 -0.74
N PHE A 153 -11.05 10.67 -1.29
CA PHE A 153 -11.45 11.84 -0.51
C PHE A 153 -12.48 11.50 0.56
N VAL A 154 -13.44 10.61 0.28
CA VAL A 154 -14.42 10.14 1.28
C VAL A 154 -13.73 9.36 2.40
N VAL A 155 -12.78 8.47 2.07
CA VAL A 155 -11.98 7.76 3.08
C VAL A 155 -11.18 8.74 3.93
N LEU A 156 -10.54 9.74 3.32
CA LEU A 156 -9.81 10.78 4.05
C LEU A 156 -10.75 11.62 4.95
N ALA A 157 -11.93 11.97 4.46
CA ALA A 157 -12.96 12.68 5.23
C ALA A 157 -13.50 11.83 6.40
N LEU A 158 -13.64 10.51 6.20
CA LEU A 158 -14.02 9.58 7.26
C LEU A 158 -12.93 9.44 8.32
N ILE A 159 -11.66 9.61 7.98
CA ILE A 159 -10.54 9.60 8.94
C ILE A 159 -10.49 10.90 9.76
N LEU A 160 -10.88 12.04 9.15
CA LEU A 160 -10.94 13.34 9.83
C LEU A 160 -11.88 13.36 11.04
N GLY A 161 -12.96 12.55 11.04
CA GLY A 161 -13.90 12.46 12.17
C GLY A 161 -13.27 11.84 13.44
N PRO A 162 -12.85 10.57 13.40
CA PRO A 162 -12.17 9.90 14.51
C PRO A 162 -10.92 10.62 14.99
N ALA A 163 -10.15 11.24 14.09
CA ALA A 163 -8.98 12.03 14.45
C ALA A 163 -9.33 13.21 15.37
N LYS A 164 -10.46 13.90 15.12
CA LYS A 164 -10.95 14.98 15.99
C LYS A 164 -11.40 14.46 17.36
N ILE A 165 -12.05 13.30 17.42
CA ILE A 165 -12.55 12.69 18.67
C ILE A 165 -11.38 12.21 19.55
N LEU A 166 -10.42 11.49 18.98
CA LEU A 166 -9.21 11.02 19.68
C LEU A 166 -8.45 12.16 20.33
N ARG A 167 -8.37 13.30 19.64
CA ARG A 167 -7.75 14.50 20.19
C ARG A 167 -8.55 15.09 21.36
N GLN A 168 -9.86 15.23 21.24
CA GLN A 168 -10.71 15.70 22.35
C GLN A 168 -10.54 14.84 23.61
N MET A 169 -10.23 13.56 23.46
CA MET A 169 -9.92 12.66 24.58
C MET A 169 -8.49 12.81 25.12
N MET A 170 -7.53 13.27 24.31
CA MET A 170 -6.16 13.54 24.76
C MET A 170 -6.01 14.91 25.44
N ASP A 171 -6.85 15.87 25.07
CA ASP A 171 -6.86 17.22 25.64
C ASP A 171 -7.70 17.32 26.95
N ALA A 172 -8.40 16.24 27.34
CA ALA A 172 -9.23 16.12 28.54
C ALA A 172 -8.53 15.35 29.67
#